data_AF-A0AAV2QVH5-F1
#
_entry.id   AF-A0AAV2QVH5-F1
#
_cell.length_a   1.000
_cell.length_b   1.000
_cell.length_c   1.000
_cell.angle_alpha   90.00
_cell.angle_beta   90.00
_cell.angle_gamma   90.00
#
_symmetry.space_group_name_H-M   'P 1'
#
loop_
_entity.id
_entity.type
_entity.pdbx_description
1 polymer ?
#
loop_
_entity_poly.entity_id
_entity_poly.type
_entity_poly.pdbx_seq_one_letter_code
_entity_poly.pdbx_strand_id
1 'polypeptide(L)'
;VNKKGSSGECLVGGNYITDYGTSCAGVIQGLECDNEAKEVIREGLVVASGSSLPSTSAQFCIFTQGEPGGKTCCPIGKVISGLEVVREAVQHNITSEVKITEVGLVVPNDNGFRTNLLQVPIPEHNTPGTPNNPFTRMFSFRNSRSTSIRKSRSSVRIPQTPNRSPRRLSSVIFST
;
A
#
# COMPACT_ATOMS: atom_id res chain seq x y z
N VAL A 1 6.94 -1.69 6.02
CA VAL A 1 6.60 -1.09 7.33
C VAL A 1 7.75 -0.22 7.75
N ASN A 2 7.48 1.03 8.10
CA ASN A 2 8.46 1.95 8.68
C ASN A 2 8.26 2.03 10.20
N LYS A 3 9.34 2.19 10.98
CA LYS A 3 9.32 2.31 12.45
C LYS A 3 8.44 1.27 13.19
N LYS A 4 8.50 -0.01 12.80
CA LYS A 4 7.68 -1.08 13.43
C LYS A 4 7.84 -1.10 14.95
N GLY A 5 6.73 -1.05 15.68
CA GLY A 5 6.65 -1.05 17.15
C GLY A 5 6.96 0.27 17.83
N SER A 6 7.15 1.36 17.08
CA SER A 6 7.57 2.66 17.60
C SER A 6 6.61 3.78 17.21
N SER A 7 6.72 4.91 17.92
CA SER A 7 6.09 6.18 17.55
C SER A 7 6.33 6.53 16.08
N GLY A 8 5.27 6.89 15.36
CA GLY A 8 5.31 7.14 13.91
C GLY A 8 5.38 5.88 13.03
N GLU A 9 5.02 4.71 13.57
CA GLU A 9 4.86 3.48 12.77
C GLU A 9 3.89 3.70 11.60
N CYS A 10 4.30 3.27 10.41
CA CYS A 10 3.43 3.32 9.24
C CYS A 10 3.59 2.13 8.28
N LEU A 11 2.49 1.81 7.61
CA LEU A 11 2.47 0.91 6.46
C LEU A 11 2.73 1.72 5.19
N VAL A 12 3.80 1.37 4.46
CA VAL A 12 4.17 2.00 3.19
C VAL A 12 3.63 1.17 2.04
N GLY A 13 2.81 1.75 1.16
CA GLY A 13 2.24 1.10 -0.02
C GLY A 13 2.54 1.82 -1.33
N GLY A 14 1.84 1.44 -2.39
CA GLY A 14 1.88 2.11 -3.70
C GLY A 14 2.80 1.47 -4.75
N ASN A 15 3.50 0.39 -4.41
CA ASN A 15 4.18 -0.43 -5.41
C ASN A 15 3.16 -1.35 -6.12
N TYR A 16 3.08 -1.25 -7.44
CA TYR A 16 2.18 -2.03 -8.27
C TYR A 16 2.94 -2.83 -9.34
N ILE A 17 2.35 -3.95 -9.76
CA ILE A 17 2.95 -4.84 -10.76
C ILE A 17 2.57 -4.36 -12.17
N THR A 18 3.54 -4.46 -13.08
CA THR A 18 3.49 -4.14 -14.50
C THR A 18 4.10 -5.30 -15.30
N ASP A 19 3.93 -5.30 -16.62
CA ASP A 19 4.53 -6.31 -17.50
C ASP A 19 6.06 -6.33 -17.45
N TYR A 20 6.68 -5.23 -17.00
CA TYR A 20 8.12 -5.05 -16.88
C TYR A 20 8.65 -5.23 -15.44
N GLY A 21 7.80 -5.66 -14.49
CA GLY A 21 8.16 -5.83 -13.08
C GLY A 21 7.38 -4.91 -12.15
N THR A 22 8.01 -4.42 -11.09
CA THR A 22 7.35 -3.53 -10.11
C THR A 22 7.59 -2.06 -10.47
N SER A 23 6.52 -1.25 -10.38
CA SER A 23 6.57 0.19 -10.54
C SER A 23 5.94 0.90 -9.35
N CYS A 24 6.28 2.17 -9.20
CA CYS A 24 5.71 3.11 -8.24
C CYS A 24 5.63 4.51 -8.87
N ALA A 25 5.55 4.57 -10.20
CA ALA A 25 5.39 5.81 -10.95
C ALA A 25 3.98 6.39 -10.75
N GLY A 26 3.91 7.72 -10.67
CA GLY A 26 2.63 8.43 -10.61
C GLY A 26 1.83 8.29 -11.91
N VAL A 27 0.50 8.31 -11.80
CA VAL A 27 -0.40 8.28 -12.96
C VAL A 27 -0.37 9.62 -13.71
N ILE A 28 -0.26 10.72 -12.96
CA ILE A 28 -0.20 12.09 -13.50
C ILE A 28 1.23 12.59 -13.33
N GLN A 29 1.83 13.05 -14.42
CA GLN A 29 3.17 13.64 -14.42
C GLN A 29 3.10 15.09 -13.89
N GLY A 30 4.18 15.52 -13.22
CA GLY A 30 4.28 16.89 -12.70
C GLY A 30 3.36 17.20 -11.52
N LEU A 31 2.78 16.18 -10.88
CA LEU A 31 2.06 16.38 -9.63
C LEU A 31 3.09 16.57 -8.52
N GLU A 32 3.37 17.82 -8.19
CA GLU A 32 4.28 18.18 -7.10
C GLU A 32 3.55 18.08 -5.77
N CYS A 33 4.22 17.44 -4.82
CA CYS A 33 3.79 17.37 -3.45
C CYS A 33 4.25 18.64 -2.76
N ASP A 34 3.33 19.59 -2.58
CA ASP A 34 3.68 20.85 -1.94
C ASP A 34 4.09 20.60 -0.48
N ASN A 35 5.36 20.90 -0.17
CA ASN A 35 5.96 20.67 1.14
C ASN A 35 5.52 21.72 2.18
N GLU A 36 4.73 22.71 1.77
CA GLU A 36 4.22 23.76 2.64
C GLU A 36 3.17 23.23 3.62
N ALA A 37 2.35 22.25 3.20
CA ALA A 37 1.34 21.63 4.05
C ALA A 37 1.96 20.58 4.98
N LYS A 38 2.23 20.97 6.23
CA LYS A 38 2.71 20.07 7.29
C LYS A 38 1.59 19.74 8.26
N GLU A 39 1.34 18.45 8.46
CA GLU A 39 0.37 17.96 9.45
C GLU A 39 1.08 17.17 10.56
N VAL A 40 0.51 17.22 11.77
CA VAL A 40 0.98 16.41 12.89
C VAL A 40 0.70 14.94 12.60
N ILE A 41 1.69 14.07 12.80
CA ILE A 41 1.54 12.63 12.58
C ILE A 41 0.56 12.06 13.62
N ARG A 42 -0.63 11.71 13.14
CA ARG A 42 -1.69 11.06 13.92
C ARG A 42 -1.93 9.67 13.39
N GLU A 43 -2.46 8.83 14.26
CA GLU A 43 -2.95 7.52 13.86
C GLU A 43 -4.05 7.65 12.79
N GLY A 44 -3.99 6.79 11.77
CA GLY A 44 -4.91 6.79 10.64
C GLY A 44 -4.60 7.84 9.58
N LEU A 45 -3.63 8.72 9.78
CA LEU A 45 -3.22 9.71 8.78
C LEU A 45 -2.65 8.99 7.55
N VAL A 46 -3.07 9.44 6.35
CA VAL A 46 -2.55 8.98 5.07
C VAL A 46 -1.77 10.11 4.42
N VAL A 47 -0.54 9.82 4.04
CA VAL A 47 0.34 10.77 3.37
C VAL A 47 0.91 10.19 2.09
N ALA A 48 1.20 11.06 1.13
CA ALA A 48 2.06 10.68 0.02
C ALA A 48 3.47 10.40 0.58
N SER A 49 4.03 9.25 0.22
CA SER A 49 5.37 8.82 0.65
C SER A 49 6.42 9.04 -0.45
N GLY A 50 5.99 9.49 -1.62
CA GLY A 50 6.87 9.82 -2.72
C GLY A 50 7.72 11.04 -2.38
N SER A 51 9.03 10.89 -2.47
CA SER A 51 9.91 12.03 -2.67
C SER A 51 9.56 12.70 -4.00
N SER A 52 10.11 13.87 -4.28
CA SER A 52 10.09 14.52 -5.61
C SER A 52 10.69 13.66 -6.74
N LEU A 53 10.99 12.37 -6.48
CA LEU A 53 11.44 11.39 -7.44
C LEU A 53 10.25 10.74 -8.15
N PRO A 54 10.26 10.69 -9.49
CA PRO A 54 9.24 9.96 -10.27
C PRO A 54 9.10 8.48 -9.88
N SER A 55 10.17 7.89 -9.35
CA SER A 55 10.21 6.48 -8.95
C SER A 55 9.54 6.19 -7.62
N THR A 56 8.95 7.16 -6.92
CA THR A 56 8.22 6.92 -5.66
C THR A 56 6.89 7.65 -5.62
N SER A 57 6.47 8.29 -6.71
CA SER A 57 5.31 9.20 -6.73
C SER A 57 3.96 8.52 -6.46
N ALA A 58 3.82 7.21 -6.68
CA ALA A 58 2.61 6.47 -6.31
C ALA A 58 2.64 5.94 -4.86
N GLN A 59 3.75 6.09 -4.14
CA GLN A 59 3.88 5.56 -2.79
C GLN A 59 3.09 6.41 -1.79
N PHE A 60 2.52 5.73 -0.81
CA PHE A 60 1.79 6.36 0.30
C PHE A 60 2.15 5.68 1.62
N CYS A 61 1.96 6.39 2.72
CA CYS A 61 2.09 5.87 4.07
C CYS A 61 0.74 5.97 4.79
N ILE A 62 0.36 4.91 5.50
CA ILE A 62 -0.75 4.92 6.45
C ILE A 62 -0.15 4.77 7.85
N PHE A 63 -0.28 5.79 8.69
CA PHE A 63 0.25 5.77 10.05
C PHE A 63 -0.63 4.89 10.96
N THR A 64 -0.05 3.87 11.58
CA THR A 64 -0.72 2.99 12.55
C THR A 64 -0.48 3.42 14.00
N GLN A 65 0.52 4.28 14.23
CA GLN A 65 0.79 4.93 15.50
C GLN A 65 1.13 6.40 15.27
N GLY A 66 0.55 7.30 16.07
CA GLY A 66 0.90 8.71 16.04
C GLY A 66 2.35 8.97 16.46
N GLU A 67 2.85 10.17 16.18
CA GLU A 67 4.16 10.63 16.64
C GLU A 67 4.02 12.00 17.30
N PRO A 68 3.98 12.08 18.65
CA PRO A 68 3.86 13.37 19.35
C PRO A 68 4.99 14.33 18.94
N GLY A 69 4.61 15.51 18.44
CA GLY A 69 5.55 16.50 17.92
C GLY A 69 6.12 16.19 16.52
N GLY A 70 5.91 14.97 16.00
CA GLY A 70 6.24 14.59 14.65
C GLY A 70 5.34 15.28 13.63
N LYS A 71 5.92 15.77 12.54
CA LYS A 71 5.20 16.38 11.41
C LYS A 71 5.58 15.69 10.12
N THR A 72 4.63 15.61 9.21
CA THR A 72 4.80 15.05 7.88
C THR A 72 4.23 16.00 6.83
N CYS A 73 4.84 16.03 5.66
CA CYS A 73 4.34 16.83 4.54
C CYS A 73 3.30 16.02 3.75
N CYS A 74 2.48 16.72 2.97
CA CYS A 74 1.55 16.11 2.03
C CYS A 74 0.52 15.13 2.64
N PRO A 75 -0.29 15.58 3.61
CA PRO A 75 -1.49 14.84 3.98
C PRO A 75 -2.41 14.72 2.76
N ILE A 76 -2.81 13.48 2.44
CA ILE A 76 -3.75 13.20 1.33
C ILE A 76 -5.09 12.67 1.84
N GLY A 77 -5.20 12.38 3.14
CA GLY A 77 -6.44 11.97 3.76
C GLY A 77 -6.23 11.23 5.08
N LYS A 78 -7.29 10.56 5.53
CA LYS A 78 -7.31 9.76 6.76
C LYS A 78 -8.14 8.49 6.58
N VAL A 79 -7.77 7.44 7.32
CA VAL A 79 -8.55 6.21 7.45
C VAL A 79 -9.79 6.51 8.31
N ILE A 80 -10.98 6.29 7.76
CA ILE A 80 -12.26 6.43 8.48
C ILE A 80 -12.69 5.10 9.09
N SER A 81 -12.40 3.98 8.42
CA SER A 81 -12.78 2.64 8.86
C SER A 81 -11.74 1.61 8.40
N GLY A 82 -11.56 0.53 9.16
CA GLY A 82 -10.65 -0.56 8.81
C GLY A 82 -9.20 -0.35 9.24
N LEU A 83 -8.93 0.55 10.18
CA LEU A 83 -7.55 0.80 10.64
C LEU A 83 -6.93 -0.42 11.34
N GLU A 84 -7.75 -1.22 12.00
CA GLU A 84 -7.37 -2.50 12.60
C GLU A 84 -6.77 -3.46 11.57
N VAL A 85 -7.29 -3.48 10.34
CA VAL A 85 -6.73 -4.29 9.25
C VAL A 85 -5.33 -3.83 8.88
N VAL A 86 -5.11 -2.52 8.86
CA VAL A 86 -3.79 -1.93 8.60
C VAL A 86 -2.81 -2.30 9.73
N ARG A 87 -3.25 -2.24 10.99
CA ARG A 87 -2.44 -2.66 12.14
C ARG A 87 -2.07 -4.14 12.06
N GLU A 88 -3.02 -5.01 11.75
CA GLU A 88 -2.77 -6.44 11.55
C GLU A 88 -1.73 -6.68 10.44
N ALA A 89 -1.86 -5.97 9.31
CA ALA A 89 -0.91 -6.04 8.21
C ALA A 89 0.50 -5.59 8.62
N VAL A 90 0.63 -4.59 9.50
CA VAL A 90 1.91 -4.14 10.04
C VAL A 90 2.52 -5.17 11.00
N GLN A 91 1.68 -5.81 11.83
CA GLN A 91 2.13 -6.85 12.75
C GLN A 91 2.52 -8.15 12.06
N HIS A 92 2.00 -8.39 10.85
CA HIS A 92 2.30 -9.59 10.06
C HIS A 92 3.80 -9.87 9.96
N ASN A 93 4.18 -11.11 10.28
CA ASN A 93 5.54 -11.60 10.07
C ASN A 93 5.70 -11.98 8.60
N ILE A 94 6.84 -11.63 7.99
CA ILE A 94 7.16 -11.80 6.55
C ILE A 94 7.29 -13.30 6.20
N THR A 95 6.18 -14.02 6.30
CA THR A 95 6.01 -15.43 5.95
C THR A 95 5.13 -15.54 4.70
N SER A 96 4.32 -14.51 4.44
CA SER A 96 3.54 -14.33 3.22
C SER A 96 3.46 -12.86 2.85
N GLU A 97 3.21 -12.63 1.56
CA GLU A 97 2.96 -11.29 1.02
C GLU A 97 1.57 -10.80 1.43
N VAL A 98 1.48 -9.53 1.85
CA VAL A 98 0.20 -8.83 2.01
C VAL A 98 -0.09 -8.11 0.69
N LYS A 99 -1.33 -8.14 0.22
CA LYS A 99 -1.74 -7.52 -1.05
C LYS A 99 -3.06 -6.78 -0.87
N ILE A 100 -3.21 -5.68 -1.60
CA ILE A 100 -4.51 -5.06 -1.83
C ILE A 100 -5.15 -5.82 -2.98
N THR A 101 -6.31 -6.41 -2.75
CA THR A 101 -7.02 -7.22 -3.75
C THR A 101 -8.03 -6.42 -4.56
N GLU A 102 -8.65 -5.41 -3.95
CA GLU A 102 -9.73 -4.60 -4.53
C GLU A 102 -9.56 -3.16 -4.03
N VAL A 103 -9.76 -2.18 -4.92
CA VAL A 103 -9.74 -0.74 -4.62
C VAL A 103 -10.89 -0.06 -5.36
N GLY A 104 -11.43 1.02 -4.79
CA GLY A 104 -12.52 1.77 -5.41
C GLY A 104 -12.76 3.10 -4.72
N LEU A 105 -13.56 3.95 -5.39
CA LEU A 105 -14.05 5.21 -4.85
C LEU A 105 -15.39 4.98 -4.16
N VAL A 106 -15.54 5.47 -2.92
CA VAL A 106 -16.83 5.49 -2.22
C VAL A 106 -17.46 6.86 -2.41
N VAL A 107 -18.63 6.90 -3.04
CA VAL A 107 -19.39 8.14 -3.26
C VAL A 107 -20.45 8.28 -2.16
N PRO A 108 -20.51 9.42 -1.44
CA PRO A 108 -21.59 9.68 -0.49
C PRO A 108 -22.93 9.76 -1.23
N ASN A 109 -23.96 9.10 -0.72
CA ASN A 109 -25.32 9.27 -1.21
C ASN A 109 -26.19 9.89 -0.11
N ASP A 110 -27.31 10.50 -0.47
CA ASP A 110 -28.24 11.19 0.46
C ASP A 110 -28.79 10.27 1.58
N ASN A 111 -28.67 8.94 1.43
CA ASN A 111 -29.07 7.91 2.40
C ASN A 111 -27.88 7.24 3.13
N GLY A 112 -26.70 7.85 3.13
CA GLY A 112 -25.46 7.30 3.69
C GLY A 112 -24.49 6.73 2.64
N PHE A 113 -23.36 6.17 3.09
CA PHE A 113 -22.34 5.62 2.19
C PHE A 113 -22.83 4.31 1.55
N ARG A 114 -23.19 4.32 0.26
CA ARG A 114 -23.25 3.08 -0.52
C ARG A 114 -21.89 2.88 -1.18
N THR A 115 -21.28 1.73 -0.96
CA THR A 115 -20.15 1.26 -1.77
C THR A 115 -20.67 0.88 -3.15
N ASN A 116 -21.00 1.88 -3.96
CA ASN A 116 -20.97 1.68 -5.40
C ASN A 116 -19.50 1.51 -5.72
N LEU A 117 -19.03 0.26 -5.79
CA LEU A 117 -17.77 -0.06 -6.45
C LEU A 117 -17.97 0.37 -7.90
N LEU A 118 -17.73 1.65 -8.20
CA LEU A 118 -17.40 2.06 -9.53
C LEU A 118 -16.13 1.29 -9.84
N GLN A 119 -16.30 0.15 -10.51
CA GLN A 119 -15.24 -0.47 -11.26
C GLN A 119 -14.81 0.60 -12.25
N VAL A 120 -13.80 1.38 -11.88
CA VAL A 120 -13.14 2.26 -12.83
C VAL A 120 -12.63 1.32 -13.90
N PRO A 121 -13.11 1.42 -15.16
CA PRO A 121 -12.60 0.60 -16.24
C PRO A 121 -11.12 0.93 -16.33
N ILE A 122 -10.30 -0.03 -15.94
CA ILE A 122 -8.87 0.07 -16.18
C ILE A 122 -8.75 0.05 -17.70
N PRO A 123 -8.13 1.05 -18.35
CA PRO A 123 -8.01 1.05 -19.81
C PRO A 123 -7.37 -0.27 -20.23
N GLU A 124 -8.15 -1.10 -20.93
CA GLU A 124 -7.66 -2.34 -21.51
C GLU A 124 -6.65 -1.95 -22.57
N HIS A 125 -5.37 -2.19 -22.28
CA HIS A 125 -4.39 -2.19 -23.33
C HIS A 125 -4.73 -3.40 -24.20
N ASN A 126 -5.34 -3.15 -25.36
CA ASN A 126 -5.67 -4.14 -26.37
C ASN A 126 -4.42 -4.98 -26.68
N THR A 127 -4.33 -6.14 -26.03
CA THR A 127 -3.31 -7.14 -26.34
C THR A 127 -4.01 -8.12 -27.28
N PRO A 128 -3.57 -8.28 -28.54
CA PRO A 128 -4.21 -9.22 -29.43
C PRO A 128 -3.93 -10.64 -28.92
N GLY A 129 -4.97 -11.36 -28.48
CA GLY A 129 -4.98 -12.82 -28.55
C GLY A 129 -4.88 -13.65 -27.28
N THR A 130 -5.45 -13.24 -26.13
CA THR A 130 -5.64 -14.18 -25.01
C THR A 130 -7.07 -14.15 -24.45
N PRO A 131 -7.69 -15.33 -24.18
CA PRO A 131 -9.06 -15.40 -23.70
C PRO A 131 -9.17 -15.03 -22.20
N ASN A 132 -9.99 -14.02 -21.94
CA ASN A 132 -10.78 -13.69 -20.75
C ASN A 132 -10.37 -14.33 -19.41
N ASN A 133 -9.70 -13.53 -18.58
CA ASN A 133 -9.72 -13.67 -17.12
C ASN A 133 -9.77 -12.26 -16.51
N PRO A 134 -10.72 -11.93 -15.60
CA PRO A 134 -10.86 -10.56 -15.09
C PRO A 134 -9.66 -10.17 -14.22
N PHE A 135 -9.00 -9.07 -14.60
CA PHE A 135 -7.73 -8.61 -14.04
C PHE A 135 -7.83 -8.19 -12.56
N THR A 136 -7.09 -8.88 -11.71
CA THR A 136 -6.70 -8.44 -10.37
C THR A 136 -5.43 -7.59 -10.49
N ARG A 137 -5.49 -6.27 -10.26
CA ARG A 137 -4.25 -5.48 -10.13
C ARG A 137 -3.62 -5.77 -8.77
N MET A 138 -2.43 -6.35 -8.82
CA MET A 138 -1.67 -6.75 -7.63
C MET A 138 -0.87 -5.57 -7.08
N PHE A 139 -1.16 -5.19 -5.84
CA PHE A 139 -0.30 -4.32 -5.05
C PHE A 139 0.56 -5.18 -4.13
N SER A 140 1.87 -4.98 -4.15
CA SER A 140 2.85 -5.77 -3.40
C SER A 140 3.56 -4.91 -2.38
N PHE A 141 3.51 -5.30 -1.11
CA PHE A 141 4.27 -4.66 -0.05
C PHE A 141 5.60 -5.40 0.14
N ARG A 142 6.72 -4.83 -0.34
CA ARG A 142 8.07 -5.30 0.01
C ARG A 142 8.72 -4.38 1.03
N ASN A 143 9.24 -4.98 2.10
CA ASN A 143 10.08 -4.29 3.08
C ASN A 143 11.54 -4.31 2.59
N SER A 144 12.02 -3.20 2.04
CA SER A 144 13.41 -3.08 1.56
C SER A 144 14.36 -2.93 2.75
N ARG A 145 14.91 -4.05 3.24
CA ARG A 145 16.18 -4.04 3.98
C ARG A 145 17.30 -4.43 3.03
N SER A 146 18.15 -3.46 2.67
CA SER A 146 19.44 -3.71 2.07
C SER A 146 20.41 -4.16 3.17
N THR A 147 20.78 -5.43 3.17
CA THR A 147 21.89 -5.94 3.96
C THR A 147 22.79 -6.76 3.04
N SER A 148 23.98 -6.22 2.76
CA SER A 148 25.07 -6.96 2.12
C SER A 148 25.55 -8.03 3.09
N ILE A 149 25.37 -9.30 2.75
CA ILE A 149 25.87 -10.44 3.53
C ILE A 149 26.76 -11.31 2.61
N ARG A 150 28.00 -11.47 3.07
CA ARG A 150 29.05 -12.36 2.52
C ARG A 150 28.54 -13.80 2.39
N LYS A 151 28.75 -14.41 1.21
CA LYS A 151 28.49 -15.83 0.96
C LYS A 151 29.43 -16.71 1.80
N SER A 152 28.86 -17.56 2.65
CA SER A 152 29.49 -18.82 3.09
C SER A 152 28.52 -19.95 2.77
N ARG A 153 28.99 -20.93 1.99
CA ARG A 153 28.20 -22.08 1.55
C ARG A 153 28.13 -23.11 2.67
N SER A 154 26.94 -23.39 3.16
CA SER A 154 26.59 -24.65 3.80
C SER A 154 25.15 -25.03 3.42
N SER A 155 24.95 -26.24 2.93
CA SER A 155 23.65 -26.73 2.48
C SER A 155 22.78 -27.05 3.69
N VAL A 156 21.71 -26.28 3.88
CA VAL A 156 20.69 -26.54 4.91
C VAL A 156 19.43 -27.03 4.21
N ARG A 157 18.93 -28.22 4.59
CA ARG A 157 17.63 -28.74 4.16
C ARG A 157 16.53 -27.84 4.75
N ILE A 158 15.71 -27.26 3.88
CA ILE A 158 14.55 -26.45 4.26
C ILE A 158 13.36 -27.40 4.49
N PRO A 159 12.74 -27.44 5.68
CA PRO A 159 11.50 -28.18 5.89
C PRO A 159 10.36 -27.54 5.12
N GLN A 160 9.57 -28.37 4.43
CA GLN A 160 8.37 -27.93 3.72
C GLN A 160 7.34 -27.38 4.72
N THR A 161 6.92 -26.13 4.54
CA THR A 161 5.87 -25.51 5.35
C THR A 161 4.48 -25.90 4.83
N PRO A 162 3.49 -26.08 5.73
CA PRO A 162 2.14 -26.47 5.34
C PRO A 162 1.45 -25.33 4.57
N ASN A 163 0.83 -25.72 3.46
CA ASN A 163 0.09 -24.87 2.54
C ASN A 163 -1.17 -24.31 3.24
N ARG A 164 -1.09 -23.10 3.80
CA ARG A 164 -2.26 -22.39 4.35
C ARG A 164 -2.84 -21.47 3.29
N SER A 165 -4.14 -21.60 3.06
CA SER A 165 -4.90 -20.74 2.16
C SER A 165 -4.81 -19.27 2.56
N PRO A 166 -4.75 -18.33 1.60
CA PRO A 166 -4.69 -16.91 1.89
C PRO A 166 -5.95 -16.45 2.62
N ARG A 167 -5.78 -15.88 3.82
CA ARG A 167 -6.88 -15.23 4.54
C ARG A 167 -7.21 -13.91 3.84
N ARG A 168 -8.46 -13.72 3.43
CA ARG A 168 -8.99 -12.41 3.03
C ARG A 168 -9.15 -11.55 4.27
N LEU A 169 -8.51 -10.38 4.29
CA LEU A 169 -8.74 -9.35 5.30
C LEU A 169 -9.91 -8.44 4.88
N SER A 170 -10.56 -7.82 5.85
CA SER A 170 -11.68 -6.88 5.68
C SER A 170 -11.28 -5.59 4.95
N SER A 171 -12.28 -4.82 4.49
CA SER A 171 -12.12 -3.59 3.71
C SER A 171 -11.64 -2.39 4.55
N VAL A 172 -10.86 -1.48 3.93
CA VAL A 172 -10.42 -0.20 4.51
C VAL A 172 -11.06 0.96 3.74
N ILE A 173 -11.56 1.98 4.45
CA ILE A 173 -12.20 3.17 3.85
C ILE A 173 -11.41 4.42 4.20
N PHE A 174 -11.12 5.24 3.19
CA PHE A 174 -10.39 6.50 3.31
C PHE A 174 -11.33 7.68 3.06
N SER A 175 -11.08 8.80 3.73
CA SER A 175 -11.61 10.12 3.35
C SER A 175 -10.45 11.05 3.03
N THR A 176 -10.57 11.80 1.93
CA THR A 176 -9.72 12.95 1.63
C THR A 176 -10.11 14.14 2.48
#